data_AF-A0AA36IQJ4-F1
#
_entry.id   AF-A0AA36IQJ4-F1
#
_cell.length_a   1.000
_cell.length_b   1.000
_cell.length_c   1.000
_cell.angle_alpha   90.00
_cell.angle_beta   90.00
_cell.angle_gamma   90.00
#
_symmetry.space_group_name_H-M   'P 1'
#
loop_
_entity.id
_entity.type
_entity.pdbx_description
1 polymer ?
#
loop_
_entity_poly.entity_id
_entity_poly.type
_entity_poly.pdbx_seq_one_letter_code
_entity_poly.pdbx_strand_id
1 'polypeptide(L)'
;MGCASPRRAAAALCLGLLLRYGASSFLWQSSLRSVTKHPPRRWVARHAGDEDALAETKEAIGSLLQQLETGMDSEVGRLRAQALRLRWQALLDGQDPAGRLATAVDCALAANQAFYEAFNGKDLEKMSSLWGCNVNQWGPLLFFQNQDESFKMMCTCTHPDSSRLEGRNDILTSFNRIFLSPTLPTITISQEEVLVTSEDMAVVVCKEETSNGGLHEATNTFARSSSGSWFIIGHQAGPVMK
;
A
#
# COMPACT_ATOMS: atom_id res chain seq x y z
N MET A 1 21.26 18.05 33.06
CA MET A 1 20.92 18.72 31.79
C MET A 1 20.69 17.63 30.76
N GLY A 2 19.54 17.64 30.10
CA GLY A 2 19.14 16.64 29.11
C GLY A 2 17.78 17.06 28.58
N CYS A 3 17.78 17.96 27.60
CA CYS A 3 16.57 18.44 26.96
C CYS A 3 15.99 17.26 26.16
N ALA A 4 14.90 16.66 26.64
CA ALA A 4 14.14 15.73 25.81
C ALA A 4 13.59 16.53 24.63
N SER A 5 14.07 16.23 23.42
CA SER A 5 13.69 16.96 22.21
C SER A 5 12.15 17.02 22.06
N PRO A 6 11.58 18.12 21.51
CA PRO A 6 10.13 18.28 21.31
C PRO A 6 9.44 17.11 20.62
N ARG A 7 10.19 16.35 19.80
CA ARG A 7 9.73 15.12 19.12
C ARG A 7 9.31 14.00 20.08
N ARG A 8 9.91 13.88 21.27
CA ARG A 8 9.57 12.84 22.27
C ARG A 8 8.29 13.16 23.03
N ALA A 9 8.03 14.44 23.29
CA ALA A 9 6.79 14.90 23.94
C ALA A 9 5.57 14.77 23.00
N ALA A 10 5.74 15.11 21.71
CA ALA A 10 4.71 14.92 20.70
C ALA A 10 4.37 13.44 20.47
N ALA A 11 5.37 12.55 20.46
CA ALA A 11 5.16 11.11 20.37
C ALA A 11 4.37 10.55 21.57
N ALA A 12 4.64 11.02 22.79
CA ALA A 12 3.94 10.61 24.00
C ALA A 12 2.49 11.12 24.06
N LEU A 13 2.21 12.33 23.56
CA LEU A 13 0.87 12.90 23.45
C LEU A 13 0.02 12.20 22.38
N CYS A 14 0.59 11.91 21.20
CA CYS A 14 -0.08 11.09 20.18
C CYS A 14 -0.38 9.68 20.68
N LEU A 15 0.55 9.06 21.44
CA LEU A 15 0.33 7.76 22.07
C LEU A 15 -0.79 7.82 23.14
N GLY A 16 -0.82 8.89 23.94
CA GLY A 16 -1.86 9.10 24.95
C GLY A 16 -3.27 9.31 24.38
N LEU A 17 -3.39 10.01 23.24
CA LEU A 17 -4.65 10.16 22.51
C LEU A 17 -5.08 8.86 21.81
N LEU A 18 -4.16 8.13 21.18
CA LEU A 18 -4.43 6.80 20.59
C LEU A 18 -4.88 5.77 21.63
N LEU A 19 -4.39 5.85 22.87
CA LEU A 19 -4.76 4.97 23.98
C LEU A 19 -6.10 5.32 24.63
N ARG A 20 -6.52 6.59 24.65
CA ARG A 20 -7.81 7.04 25.20
C ARG A 20 -9.03 6.52 24.43
N TYR A 21 -8.89 6.36 23.12
CA TYR A 21 -9.92 5.79 22.26
C TYR A 21 -9.80 4.26 22.11
N GLY A 22 -8.92 3.62 22.90
CA GLY A 22 -8.43 2.26 22.67
C GLY A 22 -8.79 1.17 23.70
N ALA A 23 -9.31 1.48 24.89
CA ALA A 23 -9.61 0.43 25.87
C ALA A 23 -10.85 0.69 26.70
N SER A 24 -11.76 -0.29 26.69
CA SER A 24 -12.56 -0.68 27.83
C SER A 24 -11.68 -0.65 29.07
N SER A 25 -12.00 0.27 29.96
CA SER A 25 -11.48 0.42 31.31
C SER A 25 -11.31 -0.95 31.99
N PHE A 26 -10.08 -1.39 32.28
CA PHE A 26 -9.78 -2.04 33.57
C PHE A 26 -8.29 -2.36 33.84
N LEU A 27 -7.43 -2.62 32.84
CA LEU A 27 -6.15 -3.30 33.15
C LEU A 27 -4.85 -2.48 33.05
N TRP A 28 -4.88 -1.19 32.73
CA TRP A 28 -3.65 -0.39 32.53
C TRP A 28 -3.47 0.83 33.45
N GLN A 29 -4.08 0.84 34.64
CA GLN A 29 -3.82 1.89 35.65
C GLN A 29 -2.68 1.56 36.62
N SER A 30 -2.14 0.33 36.60
CA SER A 30 -1.14 -0.11 37.58
C SER A 30 0.31 0.16 37.18
N SER A 31 0.64 0.20 35.88
CA SER A 31 2.05 0.29 35.44
C SER A 31 2.61 1.72 35.36
N LEU A 32 1.78 2.75 35.17
CA LEU A 32 2.23 4.15 35.10
C LEU A 32 2.54 4.80 36.46
N ARG A 33 2.24 4.13 37.58
CA ARG A 33 2.44 4.70 38.93
C ARG A 33 3.90 4.75 39.38
N SER A 34 4.85 4.15 38.67
CA SER A 34 6.25 4.06 39.13
C SER A 34 7.20 5.13 38.58
N VAL A 35 6.82 5.94 37.60
CA VAL A 35 7.75 6.83 36.89
C VAL A 35 7.85 8.25 37.50
N THR A 36 6.97 8.64 38.42
CA THR A 36 6.95 10.01 38.99
C THR A 36 7.34 10.04 40.47
N LYS A 37 8.61 9.70 40.79
CA LYS A 37 9.18 9.93 42.13
C LYS A 37 9.92 11.27 42.31
N HIS A 38 9.72 12.24 41.41
CA HIS A 38 10.24 13.59 41.60
C HIS A 38 9.12 14.64 41.50
N PRO A 39 9.05 15.59 42.45
CA PRO A 39 8.06 16.67 42.39
C PRO A 39 8.31 17.53 41.14
N PRO A 40 7.25 18.07 40.51
CA PRO A 40 7.40 18.93 39.35
C PRO A 40 8.17 20.20 39.75
N ARG A 41 9.24 20.51 39.02
CA ARG A 41 9.91 21.81 39.13
C ARG A 41 8.90 22.90 38.74
N ARG A 42 8.58 23.78 39.68
CA ARG A 42 7.72 24.94 39.47
C ARG A 42 8.48 25.95 38.58
N TRP A 43 8.08 26.05 37.32
CA TRP A 43 8.58 27.10 36.43
C TRP A 43 7.88 28.41 36.81
N VAL A 44 8.65 29.39 37.27
CA VAL A 44 8.17 30.74 37.56
C VAL A 44 8.60 31.61 36.37
N ALA A 45 7.66 32.22 35.67
CA ALA A 45 7.91 33.16 34.57
C ALA A 45 8.73 34.34 35.07
N ARG A 46 9.74 34.81 34.32
CA ARG A 46 10.65 35.82 34.85
C ARG A 46 10.10 37.24 34.74
N HIS A 47 9.18 37.56 33.81
CA HIS A 47 8.53 38.87 33.66
C HIS A 47 7.08 38.75 33.19
N ALA A 48 6.23 39.78 33.39
CA ALA A 48 4.79 39.75 33.04
C ALA A 48 4.52 39.44 31.56
N GLY A 49 5.39 39.89 30.64
CA GLY A 49 5.28 39.56 29.21
C GLY A 49 5.52 38.07 28.88
N ASP A 50 6.19 37.31 29.75
CA ASP A 50 6.31 35.85 29.60
C ASP A 50 5.02 35.14 29.99
N GLU A 51 4.18 35.70 30.87
CA GLU A 51 2.91 35.06 31.27
C GLU A 51 1.84 35.17 30.18
N ASP A 52 1.75 36.33 29.54
CA ASP A 52 0.83 36.54 28.40
C ASP A 52 1.25 35.68 27.20
N ALA A 53 2.55 35.61 26.88
CA ALA A 53 3.07 34.74 25.83
C ALA A 53 2.87 33.24 26.15
N LEU A 54 3.00 32.85 27.43
CA LEU A 54 2.72 31.49 27.88
C LEU A 54 1.23 31.16 27.83
N ALA A 55 0.36 32.13 28.11
CA ALA A 55 -1.10 31.99 28.02
C ALA A 55 -1.55 31.82 26.56
N GLU A 56 -1.05 32.68 25.66
CA GLU A 56 -1.33 32.61 24.22
C GLU A 56 -0.83 31.28 23.62
N THR A 57 0.37 30.84 24.03
CA THR A 57 0.91 29.53 23.61
C THR A 57 0.05 28.36 24.12
N LYS A 58 -0.46 28.43 25.36
CA LYS A 58 -1.34 27.40 25.92
C LYS A 58 -2.69 27.35 25.21
N GLU A 59 -3.25 28.51 24.87
CA GLU A 59 -4.52 28.63 24.15
C GLU A 59 -4.39 28.08 22.73
N ALA A 60 -3.30 28.42 22.02
CA ALA A 60 -2.99 27.87 20.70
C ALA A 60 -2.84 26.35 20.72
N ILE A 61 -2.15 25.80 21.72
CA ILE A 61 -2.02 24.35 21.92
C ILE A 61 -3.38 23.72 22.23
N GLY A 62 -4.20 24.35 23.07
CA GLY A 62 -5.55 23.87 23.40
C GLY A 62 -6.47 23.81 22.18
N SER A 63 -6.45 24.86 21.35
CA SER A 63 -7.19 24.91 20.09
C SER A 63 -6.77 23.81 19.12
N LEU A 64 -5.45 23.60 18.96
CA LEU A 64 -4.91 22.52 18.13
C LEU A 64 -5.33 21.12 18.64
N LEU A 65 -5.30 20.90 19.95
CA LEU A 65 -5.74 19.63 20.55
C LEU A 65 -7.23 19.39 20.30
N GLN A 66 -8.07 20.42 20.46
CA GLN A 66 -9.51 20.32 20.20
C GLN A 66 -9.81 20.07 18.71
N GLN A 67 -9.06 20.71 17.79
CA GLN A 67 -9.15 20.45 16.35
C GLN A 67 -8.70 19.02 15.99
N LEU A 68 -7.68 18.50 16.65
CA LEU A 68 -7.24 17.12 16.49
C LEU A 68 -8.28 16.11 17.04
N GLU A 69 -8.86 16.37 18.21
CA GLU A 69 -9.91 15.53 18.81
C GLU A 69 -11.17 15.50 17.95
N THR A 70 -11.68 16.66 17.53
CA THR A 70 -12.82 16.76 16.61
C THR A 70 -12.52 16.12 15.25
N GLY A 71 -11.29 16.28 14.76
CA GLY A 71 -10.81 15.60 13.55
C GLY A 71 -10.78 14.07 13.71
N MET A 72 -10.41 13.56 14.89
CA MET A 72 -10.40 12.13 15.22
C MET A 72 -11.80 11.54 15.44
N ASP A 73 -12.76 12.32 15.91
CA ASP A 73 -14.15 11.90 16.12
C ASP A 73 -14.96 11.79 14.81
N SER A 74 -14.46 12.38 13.72
CA SER A 74 -15.00 12.18 12.37
C SER A 74 -14.87 10.73 11.91
N GLU A 75 -15.67 10.31 10.93
CA GLU A 75 -15.56 8.95 10.36
C GLU A 75 -14.15 8.67 9.80
N VAL A 76 -13.59 9.62 9.04
CA VAL A 76 -12.22 9.54 8.52
C VAL A 76 -11.19 9.51 9.64
N GLY A 77 -11.41 10.29 10.71
CA GLY A 77 -10.59 10.30 11.91
C GLY A 77 -10.55 8.96 12.63
N ARG A 78 -11.73 8.35 12.82
CA ARG A 78 -11.87 7.02 13.43
C ARG A 78 -11.21 5.94 12.60
N LEU A 79 -11.38 5.96 11.27
CA LEU A 79 -10.70 5.03 10.36
C LEU A 79 -9.18 5.18 10.41
N ARG A 80 -8.65 6.41 10.45
CA ARG A 80 -7.22 6.67 10.61
C ARG A 80 -6.69 6.16 11.95
N ALA A 81 -7.42 6.40 13.04
CA ALA A 81 -7.05 5.92 14.38
C ALA A 81 -7.07 4.38 14.44
N GLN A 82 -8.07 3.74 13.84
CA GLN A 82 -8.15 2.29 13.73
C GLN A 82 -6.99 1.70 12.92
N ALA A 83 -6.64 2.30 11.78
CA ALA A 83 -5.51 1.88 10.96
C ALA A 83 -4.18 2.01 11.71
N LEU A 84 -3.96 3.13 12.43
CA LEU A 84 -2.79 3.34 13.27
C LEU A 84 -2.71 2.31 14.40
N ARG A 85 -3.84 1.97 15.03
CA ARG A 85 -3.91 0.95 16.09
C ARG A 85 -3.53 -0.43 15.56
N LEU A 86 -4.11 -0.86 14.43
CA LEU A 86 -3.79 -2.15 13.82
C LEU A 86 -2.31 -2.23 13.44
N ARG A 87 -1.76 -1.15 12.88
CA ARG A 87 -0.32 -1.06 12.56
C ARG A 87 0.55 -1.15 13.81
N TRP A 88 0.18 -0.45 14.89
CA TRP A 88 0.91 -0.49 16.15
C TRP A 88 0.88 -1.88 16.79
N GLN A 89 -0.28 -2.53 16.78
CA GLN A 89 -0.43 -3.89 17.30
C GLN A 89 0.47 -4.87 16.53
N ALA A 90 0.49 -4.80 15.20
CA ALA A 90 1.37 -5.63 14.38
C ALA A 90 2.86 -5.44 14.73
N LEU A 91 3.30 -4.19 14.96
CA LEU A 91 4.67 -3.91 15.39
C LEU A 91 4.99 -4.51 16.77
N LEU A 92 4.04 -4.46 17.72
CA LEU A 92 4.20 -5.09 19.04
C LEU A 92 4.29 -6.62 18.93
N ASP A 93 3.57 -7.21 17.98
CA ASP A 93 3.60 -8.65 17.68
C ASP A 93 4.86 -9.07 16.88
N GLY A 94 5.82 -8.15 16.70
CA GLY A 94 7.09 -8.38 15.99
C GLY A 94 6.95 -8.45 14.48
N GLN A 95 5.79 -8.07 13.93
CA GLN A 95 5.58 -7.99 12.49
C GLN A 95 6.15 -6.67 11.95
N ASP A 96 6.66 -6.69 10.72
CA ASP A 96 7.01 -5.47 9.98
C ASP A 96 6.09 -5.29 8.76
N PRO A 97 4.93 -4.63 8.93
CA PRO A 97 4.01 -4.38 7.82
C PRO A 97 4.62 -3.45 6.76
N ALA A 98 5.46 -2.49 7.18
CA ALA A 98 6.03 -1.50 6.27
C ALA A 98 7.12 -2.11 5.39
N GLY A 99 8.00 -2.93 5.96
CA GLY A 99 8.99 -3.67 5.18
C GLY A 99 8.36 -4.71 4.26
N ARG A 100 7.28 -5.38 4.69
CA ARG A 100 6.52 -6.30 3.82
C ARG A 100 5.87 -5.59 2.64
N LEU A 101 5.27 -4.42 2.87
CA LEU A 101 4.73 -3.57 1.79
C LEU A 101 5.82 -3.07 0.84
N ALA A 102 6.96 -2.59 1.36
CA ALA A 102 8.09 -2.17 0.53
C ALA A 102 8.62 -3.33 -0.34
N THR A 103 8.73 -4.52 0.24
CA THR A 103 9.11 -5.74 -0.51
C THR A 103 8.07 -6.07 -1.59
N ALA A 104 6.78 -5.94 -1.29
CA ALA A 104 5.71 -6.19 -2.26
C ALA A 104 5.76 -5.22 -3.45
N VAL A 105 6.07 -3.95 -3.21
CA VAL A 105 6.31 -2.93 -4.26
C VAL A 105 7.46 -3.36 -5.17
N ASP A 106 8.61 -3.70 -4.61
CA ASP A 106 9.79 -4.11 -5.38
C ASP A 106 9.51 -5.39 -6.19
N CYS A 107 8.82 -6.36 -5.59
CA CYS A 107 8.43 -7.59 -6.29
C CYS A 107 7.43 -7.34 -7.42
N ALA A 108 6.47 -6.45 -7.24
CA ALA A 108 5.50 -6.10 -8.29
C ALA A 108 6.18 -5.42 -9.48
N LEU A 109 7.12 -4.50 -9.23
CA LEU A 109 7.92 -3.87 -10.28
C LEU A 109 8.81 -4.89 -10.99
N ALA A 110 9.44 -5.82 -10.26
CA ALA A 110 10.21 -6.89 -10.88
C ALA A 110 9.35 -7.82 -11.76
N ALA A 111 8.12 -8.13 -11.33
CA ALA A 111 7.17 -8.91 -12.13
C ALA A 111 6.70 -8.14 -13.38
N ASN A 112 6.50 -6.83 -13.26
CA ASN A 112 6.20 -5.95 -14.40
C ASN A 112 7.32 -5.97 -15.44
N GLN A 113 8.56 -5.77 -15.00
CA GLN A 113 9.74 -5.85 -15.86
C GLN A 113 9.85 -7.22 -16.56
N ALA A 114 9.65 -8.32 -15.83
CA ALA A 114 9.68 -9.67 -16.40
C ALA A 114 8.62 -9.90 -17.49
N PHE A 115 7.42 -9.29 -17.35
CA PHE A 115 6.36 -9.34 -18.36
C PHE A 115 6.79 -8.68 -19.68
N TYR A 116 7.37 -7.48 -19.61
CA TYR A 116 7.85 -6.78 -20.81
C TYR A 116 9.10 -7.43 -21.42
N GLU A 117 9.97 -8.02 -20.61
CA GLU A 117 11.09 -8.84 -21.10
C GLU A 117 10.62 -10.08 -21.86
N ALA A 118 9.61 -10.79 -21.32
CA ALA A 118 9.01 -11.93 -22.01
C ALA A 118 8.34 -11.50 -23.33
N PHE A 119 7.66 -10.35 -23.34
CA PHE A 119 7.06 -9.78 -24.55
C PHE A 119 8.11 -9.45 -25.62
N ASN A 120 9.15 -8.70 -25.25
CA ASN A 120 10.21 -8.29 -26.17
C ASN A 120 11.04 -9.48 -26.67
N GLY A 121 11.20 -10.51 -25.86
CA GLY A 121 11.84 -11.78 -26.24
C GLY A 121 10.97 -12.70 -27.10
N LYS A 122 9.68 -12.38 -27.31
CA LYS A 122 8.67 -13.25 -27.93
C LYS A 122 8.62 -14.63 -27.25
N ASP A 123 8.89 -14.66 -25.95
CA ASP A 123 9.06 -15.89 -25.17
C ASP A 123 7.71 -16.31 -24.60
N LEU A 124 7.00 -17.17 -25.34
CA LEU A 124 5.68 -17.65 -24.93
C LEU A 124 5.75 -18.51 -23.65
N GLU A 125 6.87 -19.20 -23.41
CA GLU A 125 7.04 -20.02 -22.21
C GLU A 125 7.16 -19.15 -20.95
N LYS A 126 7.99 -18.11 -20.99
CA LYS A 126 8.07 -17.11 -19.92
C LYS A 126 6.78 -16.31 -19.78
N MET A 127 6.18 -15.88 -20.89
CA MET A 127 4.88 -15.18 -20.84
C MET A 127 3.83 -16.07 -20.16
N SER A 128 3.79 -17.35 -20.52
CA SER A 128 2.96 -18.34 -19.87
C SER A 128 3.22 -18.42 -18.37
N SER A 129 4.46 -18.52 -17.90
CA SER A 129 4.74 -18.67 -16.47
C SER A 129 4.37 -17.44 -15.61
N LEU A 130 4.28 -16.25 -16.22
CA LEU A 130 3.96 -14.99 -15.53
C LEU A 130 2.46 -14.77 -15.33
N TRP A 131 1.62 -15.25 -16.26
CA TRP A 131 0.17 -15.06 -16.18
C TRP A 131 -0.45 -15.99 -15.13
N GLY A 132 -1.29 -15.43 -14.26
CA GLY A 132 -1.99 -16.17 -13.21
C GLY A 132 -2.73 -17.37 -13.79
N CYS A 133 -2.46 -18.55 -13.23
CA CYS A 133 -3.17 -19.77 -13.58
C CYS A 133 -4.37 -20.01 -12.67
N ASN A 134 -5.29 -20.83 -13.16
CA ASN A 134 -6.43 -21.24 -12.38
C ASN A 134 -5.97 -22.12 -11.20
N VAL A 135 -6.60 -21.95 -10.04
CA VAL A 135 -6.73 -22.94 -8.95
C VAL A 135 -5.73 -22.87 -7.75
N ASN A 136 -6.32 -22.83 -6.55
CA ASN A 136 -5.92 -23.28 -5.19
C ASN A 136 -4.59 -22.84 -4.55
N GLN A 137 -3.74 -22.07 -5.22
CA GLN A 137 -2.46 -21.61 -4.65
C GLN A 137 -2.51 -20.19 -4.08
N TRP A 138 -3.69 -19.58 -3.98
CA TRP A 138 -3.82 -18.17 -3.61
C TRP A 138 -4.12 -18.01 -2.13
N GLY A 139 -3.55 -16.96 -1.53
CA GLY A 139 -3.69 -16.68 -0.10
C GLY A 139 -5.15 -16.44 0.33
N PRO A 140 -5.44 -16.47 1.65
CA PRO A 140 -6.79 -16.46 2.19
C PRO A 140 -7.60 -15.18 1.91
N LEU A 141 -7.00 -14.12 1.37
CA LEU A 141 -7.65 -12.83 1.11
C LEU A 141 -8.26 -12.70 -0.28
N LEU A 142 -7.90 -13.56 -1.24
CA LEU A 142 -8.47 -13.52 -2.59
C LEU A 142 -9.78 -14.32 -2.75
N PHE A 143 -10.25 -14.98 -1.69
CA PHE A 143 -11.51 -15.71 -1.71
C PHE A 143 -12.37 -15.42 -0.48
N PHE A 144 -13.58 -14.92 -0.72
CA PHE A 144 -14.74 -15.27 0.09
C PHE A 144 -14.67 -16.78 0.39
N GLN A 145 -14.92 -17.20 1.63
CA GLN A 145 -15.03 -18.61 2.04
C GLN A 145 -16.21 -19.32 1.34
N ASN A 146 -16.21 -19.39 0.01
CA ASN A 146 -17.15 -20.20 -0.74
C ASN A 146 -16.44 -21.51 -1.09
N GLN A 147 -16.99 -22.61 -0.59
CA GLN A 147 -16.61 -24.00 -0.92
C GLN A 147 -16.97 -24.38 -2.37
N ASP A 148 -17.04 -23.39 -3.27
CA ASP A 148 -17.42 -23.58 -4.65
C ASP A 148 -16.16 -23.66 -5.52
N GLU A 149 -15.82 -24.87 -5.93
CA GLU A 149 -14.77 -25.19 -6.91
C GLU A 149 -14.99 -24.48 -8.28
N SER A 150 -16.12 -23.80 -8.48
CA SER A 150 -16.39 -22.97 -9.65
C SER A 150 -15.69 -21.59 -9.62
N PHE A 151 -15.19 -21.13 -8.46
CA PHE A 151 -14.56 -19.81 -8.34
C PHE A 151 -13.11 -19.83 -8.84
N LYS A 152 -12.99 -19.72 -10.17
CA LYS A 152 -11.74 -19.55 -10.92
C LYS A 152 -11.26 -18.11 -10.82
N MET A 153 -9.99 -17.89 -10.45
CA MET A 153 -9.35 -16.58 -10.59
C MET A 153 -9.43 -16.17 -12.07
N MET A 154 -10.23 -15.15 -12.37
CA MET A 154 -10.43 -14.66 -13.73
C MET A 154 -9.34 -13.65 -14.03
N CYS A 155 -8.33 -14.05 -14.79
CA CYS A 155 -7.40 -13.10 -15.39
C CYS A 155 -8.05 -12.42 -16.60
N THR A 156 -7.71 -11.15 -16.82
CA THR A 156 -8.23 -10.37 -17.94
C THR A 156 -7.12 -9.67 -18.70
N CYS A 157 -7.29 -9.52 -20.01
CA CYS A 157 -6.35 -8.80 -20.85
C CYS A 157 -7.10 -7.96 -21.87
N THR A 158 -6.75 -6.69 -21.98
CA THR A 158 -7.23 -5.81 -23.03
C THR A 158 -6.00 -5.25 -23.72
N HIS A 159 -5.68 -5.81 -24.88
CA HIS A 159 -4.66 -5.24 -25.78
C HIS A 159 -5.15 -3.91 -26.36
N PRO A 160 -4.24 -3.06 -26.85
CA PRO A 160 -4.65 -1.86 -27.58
C PRO A 160 -5.64 -2.20 -28.71
N ASP A 161 -6.68 -1.37 -28.84
CA ASP A 161 -7.71 -1.46 -29.87
C ASP A 161 -8.52 -2.78 -29.92
N SER A 162 -8.47 -3.59 -28.85
CA SER A 162 -9.12 -4.91 -28.79
C SER A 162 -10.20 -4.99 -27.72
N SER A 163 -11.17 -5.89 -27.92
CA SER A 163 -12.10 -6.28 -26.85
C SER A 163 -11.38 -7.04 -25.74
N ARG A 164 -11.95 -6.96 -24.52
CA ARG A 164 -11.46 -7.70 -23.35
C ARG A 164 -11.42 -9.21 -23.62
N LEU A 165 -10.30 -9.82 -23.27
CA LEU A 165 -10.09 -11.26 -23.19
C LEU A 165 -10.23 -11.71 -21.73
N GLU A 166 -10.83 -12.88 -21.53
CA GLU A 166 -11.11 -13.43 -20.21
C GLU A 166 -10.52 -14.83 -20.10
N GLY A 167 -9.72 -15.04 -19.05
CA GLY A 167 -9.09 -16.32 -18.77
C GLY A 167 -7.79 -16.56 -19.54
N ARG A 168 -6.94 -17.32 -18.88
CA ARG A 168 -5.54 -17.56 -19.28
C ARG A 168 -5.38 -18.12 -20.69
N ASN A 169 -6.25 -19.03 -21.12
CA ASN A 169 -6.12 -19.67 -22.43
C ASN A 169 -6.30 -18.68 -23.56
N ASP A 170 -7.31 -17.80 -23.48
CA ASP A 170 -7.60 -16.80 -24.50
C ASP A 170 -6.50 -15.74 -24.54
N ILE A 171 -6.00 -15.36 -23.36
CA ILE A 171 -4.88 -14.44 -23.20
C ILE A 171 -3.61 -15.02 -23.84
N LEU A 172 -3.20 -16.24 -23.49
CA LEU A 172 -1.99 -16.84 -24.09
C LEU A 172 -2.15 -17.14 -25.58
N THR A 173 -3.36 -17.49 -26.03
CA THR A 173 -3.65 -17.64 -27.46
C THR A 173 -3.45 -16.31 -28.19
N SER A 174 -3.85 -15.19 -27.58
CA SER A 174 -3.62 -13.86 -28.14
C SER A 174 -2.13 -13.50 -28.19
N PHE A 175 -1.36 -13.74 -27.11
CA PHE A 175 0.09 -13.50 -27.12
C PHE A 175 0.81 -14.36 -28.15
N ASN A 176 0.44 -15.64 -28.30
CA ASN A 176 1.00 -16.49 -29.35
C ASN A 176 0.76 -15.89 -30.75
N ARG A 177 -0.45 -15.40 -31.04
CA ARG A 177 -0.75 -14.72 -32.31
C ARG A 177 0.08 -13.45 -32.49
N ILE A 178 0.22 -12.65 -31.44
CA ILE A 178 1.02 -11.42 -31.43
C ILE A 178 2.50 -11.72 -31.70
N PHE A 179 3.07 -12.74 -31.03
CA PHE A 179 4.48 -13.13 -31.17
C PHE A 179 4.82 -13.71 -32.54
N LEU A 180 3.85 -14.32 -33.22
CA LEU A 180 4.00 -14.78 -34.61
C LEU A 180 4.04 -13.62 -35.62
N SER A 181 3.67 -12.40 -35.22
CA SER A 181 3.74 -11.24 -36.11
C SER A 181 5.20 -10.86 -36.42
N PRO A 182 5.60 -10.80 -37.71
CA PRO A 182 6.94 -10.40 -38.10
C PRO A 182 7.19 -8.91 -37.84
N THR A 183 6.13 -8.11 -37.77
CA THR A 183 6.18 -6.65 -37.57
C THR A 183 5.90 -6.25 -36.12
N LEU A 184 5.93 -7.20 -35.17
CA LEU A 184 5.74 -6.90 -33.75
C LEU A 184 6.82 -5.92 -33.27
N PRO A 185 6.46 -4.69 -32.84
CA PRO A 185 7.44 -3.78 -32.26
C PRO A 185 7.86 -4.24 -30.86
N THR A 186 9.07 -3.86 -30.44
CA THR A 186 9.47 -3.97 -29.04
C THR A 186 8.85 -2.84 -28.23
N ILE A 187 8.61 -3.07 -26.96
CA ILE A 187 8.07 -2.09 -26.00
C ILE A 187 9.19 -1.62 -25.09
N THR A 188 9.36 -0.30 -24.97
CA THR A 188 10.15 0.33 -23.91
C THR A 188 9.18 0.92 -22.90
N ILE A 189 9.32 0.53 -21.63
CA ILE A 189 8.49 1.06 -20.56
C ILE A 189 9.15 2.27 -19.89
N SER A 190 8.32 3.20 -19.41
CA SER A 190 8.76 4.34 -18.62
C SER A 190 7.67 4.79 -17.65
N GLN A 191 8.05 5.63 -16.67
CA GLN A 191 7.13 6.18 -15.66
C GLN A 191 6.34 5.08 -14.92
N GLU A 192 7.02 3.99 -14.57
CA GLU A 192 6.43 2.92 -13.77
C GLU A 192 6.09 3.42 -12.37
N GLU A 193 4.85 3.22 -11.95
CA GLU A 193 4.36 3.61 -10.63
C GLU A 193 3.45 2.53 -10.05
N VAL A 194 3.66 2.17 -8.78
CA VAL A 194 2.74 1.29 -8.04
C VAL A 194 1.63 2.15 -7.42
N LEU A 195 0.43 2.10 -8.02
CA LEU A 195 -0.72 2.89 -7.56
C LEU A 195 -1.32 2.37 -6.26
N VAL A 196 -1.44 1.05 -6.15
CA VAL A 196 -2.07 0.36 -5.01
C VAL A 196 -1.27 -0.90 -4.73
N THR A 197 -1.00 -1.17 -3.45
CA THR A 197 -0.32 -2.40 -3.04
C THR A 197 -0.79 -2.89 -1.67
N SER A 198 -0.85 -4.21 -1.55
CA SER A 198 -0.94 -4.99 -0.32
C SER A 198 0.19 -6.02 -0.32
N GLU A 199 0.25 -6.89 0.69
CA GLU A 199 1.23 -7.98 0.74
C GLU A 199 1.04 -9.04 -0.37
N ASP A 200 -0.14 -9.05 -0.99
CA ASP A 200 -0.61 -10.09 -1.90
C ASP A 200 -1.18 -9.58 -3.23
N MET A 201 -1.29 -8.27 -3.42
CA MET A 201 -1.80 -7.67 -4.65
C MET A 201 -1.09 -6.33 -4.92
N ALA A 202 -0.91 -6.00 -6.20
CA ALA A 202 -0.38 -4.71 -6.60
C ALA A 202 -0.96 -4.28 -7.95
N VAL A 203 -1.09 -2.98 -8.15
CA VAL A 203 -1.43 -2.37 -9.44
C VAL A 203 -0.29 -1.46 -9.84
N VAL A 204 0.32 -1.76 -10.99
CA VAL A 204 1.38 -0.97 -11.62
C VAL A 204 0.80 -0.26 -12.83
N VAL A 205 1.09 1.03 -12.98
CA VAL A 205 0.87 1.75 -14.23
C VAL A 205 2.18 2.11 -14.87
N CYS A 206 2.22 2.15 -16.19
CA CYS A 206 3.39 2.58 -16.93
C CYS A 206 3.03 3.05 -18.34
N LYS A 207 3.94 3.83 -18.93
CA LYS A 207 3.91 4.18 -20.35
C LYS A 207 4.63 3.14 -21.17
N GLU A 208 4.01 2.73 -22.26
CA GLU A 208 4.57 1.83 -23.24
C GLU A 208 4.87 2.61 -24.53
N GLU A 209 6.15 2.73 -24.89
CA GLU A 209 6.59 3.25 -26.17
C GLU A 209 7.02 2.10 -27.07
N THR A 210 6.32 1.91 -28.18
CA THR A 210 6.66 0.88 -29.16
C THR A 210 7.74 1.37 -30.11
N SER A 211 8.61 0.48 -30.57
CA SER A 211 9.73 0.84 -31.46
C SER A 211 9.32 1.43 -32.81
N ASN A 212 8.04 1.34 -33.17
CA ASN A 212 7.44 1.98 -34.36
C ASN A 212 6.77 3.33 -34.05
N GLY A 213 6.97 3.90 -32.84
CA GLY A 213 6.49 5.22 -32.44
C GLY A 213 5.08 5.25 -31.86
N GLY A 214 4.49 4.11 -31.52
CA GLY A 214 3.23 4.04 -30.80
C GLY A 214 3.41 4.37 -29.32
N LEU A 215 2.41 5.01 -28.72
CA LEU A 215 2.42 5.41 -27.32
C LEU A 215 1.15 4.91 -26.64
N HIS A 216 1.30 4.12 -25.59
CA HIS A 216 0.20 3.57 -24.81
C HIS A 216 0.40 3.83 -23.32
N GLU A 217 -0.70 3.84 -22.58
CA GLU A 217 -0.71 3.72 -21.11
C GLU A 217 -1.22 2.33 -20.76
N ALA A 218 -0.53 1.67 -19.84
CA ALA A 218 -0.87 0.33 -19.38
C ALA A 218 -1.12 0.30 -17.88
N THR A 219 -2.13 -0.47 -17.49
CA THR A 219 -2.42 -0.84 -16.11
C THR A 219 -2.26 -2.35 -15.97
N ASN A 220 -1.28 -2.76 -15.16
CA ASN A 220 -0.94 -4.15 -14.89
C ASN A 220 -1.30 -4.48 -13.44
N THR A 221 -2.17 -5.46 -13.25
CA THR A 221 -2.61 -5.94 -11.94
C THR A 221 -1.93 -7.25 -11.64
N PHE A 222 -1.30 -7.35 -10.47
CA PHE A 222 -0.56 -8.51 -10.01
C PHE A 222 -1.15 -9.08 -8.74
N ALA A 223 -1.09 -10.40 -8.61
CA ALA A 223 -1.41 -11.11 -7.38
C ALA A 223 -0.24 -12.01 -6.98
N ARG A 224 -0.04 -12.16 -5.68
CA ARG A 224 0.97 -13.02 -5.09
C ARG A 224 0.35 -14.37 -4.69
N SER A 225 0.99 -15.46 -5.07
CA SER A 225 0.63 -16.79 -4.59
C SER A 225 1.03 -16.99 -3.13
N SER A 226 0.51 -18.04 -2.51
CA SER A 226 0.93 -18.51 -1.18
C SER A 226 2.39 -18.93 -1.12
N SER A 227 2.97 -19.37 -2.25
CA SER A 227 4.41 -19.65 -2.38
C SER A 227 5.27 -18.39 -2.46
N GLY A 228 4.65 -17.21 -2.58
CA GLY A 228 5.32 -15.91 -2.59
C GLY A 228 5.66 -15.38 -3.99
N SER A 229 5.36 -16.14 -5.05
CA SER A 229 5.57 -15.74 -6.44
C SER A 229 4.51 -14.73 -6.90
N TRP A 230 4.90 -13.80 -7.77
CA TRP A 230 4.00 -12.77 -8.30
C TRP A 230 3.58 -13.11 -9.73
N PHE A 231 2.29 -12.94 -10.01
CA PHE A 231 1.69 -13.24 -11.31
C PHE A 231 0.85 -12.07 -11.79
N ILE A 232 0.88 -11.81 -13.09
CA ILE A 232 -0.05 -10.85 -13.70
C ILE A 232 -1.43 -11.50 -13.81
N ILE A 233 -2.44 -10.81 -13.32
CA ILE A 233 -3.85 -11.22 -13.38
C ILE A 233 -4.69 -10.25 -14.21
N GLY A 234 -4.20 -9.05 -14.46
CA GLY A 234 -4.85 -8.06 -15.32
C GLY A 234 -3.82 -7.31 -16.14
N HIS A 235 -4.08 -7.15 -17.43
CA HIS A 235 -3.36 -6.21 -18.30
C HIS A 235 -4.38 -5.40 -19.09
N GLN A 236 -4.28 -4.08 -19.05
CA GLN A 236 -5.06 -3.22 -19.92
C GLN A 236 -4.15 -2.13 -20.46
N ALA A 237 -3.93 -2.15 -21.77
CA ALA A 237 -3.19 -1.12 -22.50
C ALA A 237 -4.11 -0.39 -23.48
N GLY A 238 -3.93 0.92 -23.62
CA GLY A 238 -4.69 1.74 -24.55
C GLY A 238 -3.87 2.89 -25.13
N PRO A 239 -4.19 3.35 -26.36
CA PRO A 239 -3.42 4.39 -27.02
C PRO A 239 -3.57 5.74 -26.32
N VAL A 240 -2.46 6.48 -26.24
CA VAL A 240 -2.47 7.89 -25.85
C VAL A 240 -2.73 8.72 -27.10
N MET A 241 -3.98 9.15 -27.27
CA MET A 241 -4.31 10.10 -28.34
C MET A 241 -3.74 11.48 -27.99
N LYS A 242 -2.97 12.04 -28.93
CA LYS A 242 -2.49 13.43 -28.88
C LYS A 242 -3.43 14.34 -29.65
#